data_AF-A0A964V1P3-F1
#
_entry.id   AF-A0A964V1P3-F1
#
_cell.length_a   1.000
_cell.length_b   1.000
_cell.length_c   1.000
_cell.angle_alpha   90.00
_cell.angle_beta   90.00
_cell.angle_gamma   90.00
#
_symmetry.space_group_name_H-M   'P 1'
#
loop_
_entity.id
_entity.type
_entity.pdbx_description
1 polymer ?
#
loop_
_entity_poly.entity_id
_entity_poly.type
_entity_poly.pdbx_seq_one_letter_code
_entity_poly.pdbx_strand_id
1 'polypeptide(L)' 'VESNDVDAVAFGRIFIANPDLPKRIKTNAPLNPYNRATFYGGNEKGYTDYPALS' A
#
# COMPACT_ATOMS: atom_id res chain seq x y z
N VAL A 1 -13.69 12.79 -3.23
CA VAL A 1 -13.08 13.97 -2.56
C VAL A 1 -13.45 15.22 -3.32
N GLU A 2 -13.09 15.36 -4.60
CA GLU A 2 -13.45 16.56 -5.40
C GLU A 2 -14.96 16.81 -5.51
N SER A 3 -15.78 15.76 -5.56
CA SER A 3 -17.24 15.84 -5.52
C SER A 3 -17.84 16.22 -4.16
N ASN A 4 -17.01 16.38 -3.11
CA ASN A 4 -17.41 16.65 -1.73
C ASN A 4 -18.24 15.54 -1.05
N ASP A 5 -18.22 14.30 -1.57
CA ASP A 5 -18.92 13.16 -0.96
C ASP A 5 -18.20 12.58 0.26
N VAL A 6 -16.89 12.79 0.38
CA VAL A 6 -16.02 12.27 1.46
C VAL A 6 -14.85 13.20 1.72
N ASP A 7 -14.40 13.27 2.98
CA ASP A 7 -13.24 14.05 3.41
C ASP A 7 -11.90 13.31 3.21
N ALA A 8 -11.93 11.98 3.28
CA ALA A 8 -10.74 11.14 3.22
C ALA A 8 -11.00 9.75 2.64
N VAL A 9 -9.93 9.07 2.23
CA VAL A 9 -9.95 7.69 1.74
C VAL A 9 -8.91 6.87 2.51
N ALA A 10 -9.34 5.75 3.08
CA ALA A 10 -8.45 4.79 3.73
C ALA A 10 -8.07 3.65 2.77
N PHE A 11 -6.80 3.27 2.76
CA PHE A 11 -6.28 2.19 1.93
C PHE A 11 -5.82 1.01 2.79
N GLY A 12 -6.36 -0.18 2.55
CA GLY A 12 -5.96 -1.41 3.24
C GLY A 12 -4.92 -2.21 2.44
N ARG A 13 -5.41 -3.08 1.55
CA ARG A 13 -4.59 -4.07 0.80
C ARG A 13 -3.40 -3.47 0.05
N ILE A 14 -3.55 -2.26 -0.46
CA ILE A 14 -2.50 -1.58 -1.22
C ILE A 14 -1.40 -1.09 -0.27
N PHE A 15 -1.77 -0.65 0.94
CA PHE A 15 -0.83 -0.20 1.96
C PHE A 15 0.02 -1.35 2.50
N ILE A 16 -0.55 -2.56 2.60
CA ILE A 16 0.20 -3.78 3.00
C ILE A 16 1.48 -3.94 2.15
N ALA A 17 1.39 -3.74 0.83
CA ALA A 17 2.51 -3.97 -0.08
C ALA A 17 3.37 -2.73 -0.35
N ASN A 18 2.93 -1.55 0.10
CA ASN A 18 3.54 -0.26 -0.27
C ASN A 18 3.75 0.56 1.00
N PRO A 19 4.85 0.36 1.74
CA PRO A 19 5.11 1.10 2.98
C PRO A 19 5.24 2.61 2.73
N ASP A 20 5.56 3.00 1.50
CA ASP A 20 5.69 4.37 1.01
C ASP A 20 4.53 4.79 0.09
N LEU A 21 3.33 4.20 0.25
CA LEU A 21 2.15 4.48 -0.59
C LEU A 21 1.87 5.97 -0.82
N PRO A 22 1.96 6.87 0.19
CA PRO A 22 1.77 8.31 -0.05
C PRO A 22 2.76 8.91 -1.05
N LYS A 23 4.04 8.50 -1.02
CA LYS A 23 5.07 8.94 -1.97
C LYS A 23 4.72 8.47 -3.38
N ARG A 24 4.31 7.20 -3.53
CA ARG A 24 3.93 6.62 -4.83
C ARG A 24 2.72 7.31 -5.45
N ILE A 25 1.67 7.56 -4.68
CA ILE A 25 0.48 8.29 -5.16
C ILE A 25 0.88 9.71 -5.60
N LYS A 26 1.67 10.42 -4.78
CA LYS A 26 2.12 11.79 -5.08
C LYS A 26 2.93 11.90 -6.37
N THR A 27 3.78 10.91 -6.66
CA THR A 27 4.65 10.93 -7.85
C THR A 27 4.13 10.08 -9.00
N ASN A 28 2.90 9.56 -8.91
CA ASN A 28 2.33 8.61 -9.86
C ASN A 28 3.26 7.42 -10.16
N ALA A 29 3.96 6.91 -9.14
CA ALA A 29 4.87 5.78 -9.28
C ALA A 29 4.13 4.44 -9.30
N PRO A 30 4.70 3.40 -9.92
CA PRO A 30 4.14 2.05 -9.87
C PRO A 30 3.96 1.56 -8.43
N LEU A 31 2.89 0.80 -8.20
CA LEU A 31 2.62 0.15 -6.92
C LEU A 31 3.20 -1.27 -6.91
N ASN A 32 3.73 -1.68 -5.77
CA ASN A 32 4.09 -3.07 -5.55
C ASN A 32 2.81 -3.94 -5.55
N PRO A 33 2.83 -5.11 -6.20
CA PRO A 33 1.72 -6.06 -6.11
C PRO A 33 1.68 -6.68 -4.70
N TYR A 34 0.49 -6.73 -4.11
CA TYR A 34 0.28 -7.44 -2.85
C TYR A 34 0.20 -8.96 -3.08
N ASN A 35 0.55 -9.75 -2.08
CA ASN A 35 0.38 -11.20 -2.06
C ASN A 35 -0.65 -11.59 -0.99
N ARG A 36 -1.85 -12.03 -1.40
CA ARG A 36 -2.92 -12.35 -0.43
C ARG A 36 -2.61 -13.59 0.41
N ALA A 37 -1.79 -14.51 -0.10
CA ALA A 37 -1.44 -15.74 0.62
C ALA A 37 -0.60 -15.47 1.87
N THR A 38 -0.03 -14.27 2.00
CA THR A 38 0.84 -13.87 3.11
C THR A 38 0.22 -12.80 4.01
N PHE A 39 -1.09 -12.52 3.90
CA PHE A 39 -1.73 -11.47 4.70
C PHE A 39 -1.87 -11.79 6.18
N TYR A 40 -1.95 -13.08 6.55
CA TYR A 40 -2.28 -13.50 7.90
C TYR A 40 -1.35 -14.63 8.33
N GLY A 41 -0.80 -14.52 9.54
CA GLY A 41 0.22 -15.43 10.04
C GLY A 41 1.55 -15.29 9.31
N GLY A 42 2.43 -16.27 9.44
CA GLY A 42 3.77 -16.23 8.86
C GLY A 42 4.73 -15.34 9.65
N ASN A 43 5.82 -14.93 8.98
CA ASN A 43 6.90 -14.13 9.55
C ASN A 43 7.09 -12.83 8.74
N GLU A 44 8.33 -12.47 8.38
CA GLU A 44 8.68 -11.25 7.64
C GLU A 44 8.10 -11.20 6.21
N LYS A 45 7.91 -12.36 5.57
CA LYS A 45 7.52 -12.46 4.16
C LYS A 45 6.09 -11.99 3.92
N GLY A 46 5.95 -10.96 3.09
CA GLY A 46 4.68 -10.31 2.79
C GLY A 46 4.15 -9.45 3.93
N TYR A 47 5.00 -9.09 4.89
CA TYR A 47 4.65 -8.25 6.04
C TYR A 47 5.60 -7.05 6.17
N THR A 48 6.90 -7.28 6.33
CA THR A 48 7.91 -6.21 6.49
C THR A 48 8.92 -6.15 5.35
N ASP A 49 8.88 -7.09 4.41
CA ASP A 49 9.87 -7.23 3.33
C ASP A 49 9.48 -6.56 2.00
N TYR A 50 8.35 -5.83 1.97
CA TYR A 50 7.97 -5.04 0.80
C TYR A 50 8.91 -3.83 0.61
N PRO A 51 9.50 -3.63 -0.58
CA PRO A 51 10.47 -2.56 -0.80
C PRO A 51 9.80 -1.19 -0.93
N ALA A 52 10.42 -0.17 -0.33
CA ALA A 52 10.10 1.24 -0.62
C ALA A 52 10.81 1.70 -1.91
N LEU A 53 10.31 2.78 -2.51
CA LEU A 53 11.06 3.52 -3.53
C LEU A 53 12.35 4.07 -2.93
N SER A 54 13.45 3.95 -3.67
CA SER A 54 14.71 4.63 -3.35
C SER A 54 14.62 6.16 -3.39
#